data_AF-A0A7R8UB97-F1
#
_entry.id   AF-A0A7R8UB97-F1
#
_cell.length_a   1.000
_cell.length_b   1.000
_cell.length_c   1.000
_cell.angle_alpha   90.00
_cell.angle_beta   90.00
_cell.angle_gamma   90.00
#
_symmetry.space_group_name_H-M   'P 1'
#
loop_
_entity.id
_entity.type
_entity.pdbx_description
1 polymer ?
#
loop_
_entity_poly.entity_id
_entity_poly.type
_entity_poly.pdbx_seq_one_letter_code
_entity_poly.pdbx_strand_id
1 'polypeptide(L)'
;MRFASALLANARAPQRESIVPFQEILPLRLKNRESLCSKEVQTFNKCYKTFMDTSFQAKKVDSQGAVKPGKDLNYKQLNKYMRRYPNP
;
A
#
# COMPACT_ATOMS: atom_id res chain seq x y z
N MET A 1 -13.69 -1.82 59.10
CA MET A 1 -14.80 -2.45 58.38
C MET A 1 -14.22 -3.33 57.27
N ARG A 2 -14.28 -4.65 57.43
CA ARG A 2 -13.81 -5.64 56.46
C ARG A 2 -15.03 -6.19 55.73
N PHE A 3 -15.36 -5.63 54.58
CA PHE A 3 -16.47 -6.11 53.75
C PHE A 3 -16.02 -6.23 52.30
N ALA A 4 -15.47 -7.39 51.96
CA ALA A 4 -15.44 -7.97 50.61
C ALA A 4 -14.71 -9.33 50.68
N SER A 5 -15.26 -10.29 51.42
CA SER A 5 -14.76 -11.67 51.42
C SER A 5 -15.94 -12.61 51.30
N ALA A 6 -16.25 -13.04 50.07
CA ALA A 6 -17.02 -14.27 49.80
C ALA A 6 -17.11 -14.63 48.30
N LEU A 7 -17.01 -13.67 47.37
CA LEU A 7 -17.24 -13.95 45.93
C LEU A 7 -16.01 -14.41 45.13
N LEU A 8 -14.84 -14.55 45.77
CA LEU A 8 -13.59 -14.96 45.09
C LEU A 8 -13.04 -16.32 45.59
N ALA A 9 -13.76 -17.03 46.46
CA ALA A 9 -13.22 -18.16 47.20
C ALA A 9 -12.96 -19.43 46.37
N ASN A 10 -13.42 -19.49 45.11
CA ASN A 10 -13.32 -20.68 44.26
C ASN A 10 -12.53 -20.48 42.96
N ALA A 11 -11.87 -19.35 42.77
CA ALA A 11 -11.00 -19.16 41.61
C ALA A 11 -9.64 -19.79 41.89
N ARG A 12 -9.17 -20.67 41.00
CA ARG A 12 -7.78 -21.14 41.03
C ARG A 12 -6.84 -19.93 40.96
N ALA A 13 -5.77 -19.95 41.75
CA ALA A 13 -4.73 -18.93 41.67
C ALA A 13 -4.16 -18.86 40.24
N PRO A 14 -3.80 -17.65 39.74
CA PRO A 14 -3.19 -17.52 38.44
C PRO A 14 -1.88 -18.32 38.39
N GLN A 15 -1.61 -18.91 37.23
CA GLN A 15 -0.40 -19.70 37.01
C GLN A 15 0.84 -18.81 37.16
N ARG A 16 1.85 -19.29 37.89
CA ARG A 16 3.09 -18.54 38.10
C ARG A 16 3.95 -18.62 36.84
N GLU A 17 3.94 -17.54 36.05
CA GLU A 17 4.62 -17.45 34.73
C GLU A 17 6.12 -17.76 34.79
N SER A 18 6.78 -17.55 35.93
CA SER A 18 8.20 -17.87 36.11
C SER A 18 8.51 -19.37 36.16
N ILE A 19 7.53 -20.20 36.52
CA ILE A 19 7.68 -21.67 36.63
C ILE A 19 7.26 -22.34 35.31
N VAL A 20 6.32 -21.75 34.59
CA VAL A 20 5.81 -22.24 33.31
C VAL A 20 5.82 -21.10 32.30
N PRO A 21 6.98 -20.82 31.68
CA PRO A 21 7.07 -19.83 30.63
C PRO A 21 6.23 -20.30 29.44
N PHE A 22 5.36 -19.43 28.94
CA PHE A 22 4.65 -19.68 27.71
C PHE A 22 5.65 -19.79 26.55
N GLN A 23 5.72 -20.96 25.91
CA GLN A 23 6.40 -21.14 24.63
C GLN A 23 5.35 -21.09 23.53
N GLU A 24 5.40 -20.02 22.75
CA GLU A 24 4.51 -19.83 21.61
C GLU A 24 4.84 -20.85 20.51
N ILE A 25 3.90 -21.78 20.22
CA ILE A 25 4.09 -22.85 19.22
C ILE A 25 4.24 -22.26 17.80
N LEU A 26 3.66 -21.08 17.56
CA LEU A 26 3.74 -20.35 16.30
C LEU A 26 3.54 -18.84 16.55
N PRO A 27 4.42 -17.95 16.07
CA PRO A 27 4.33 -16.53 16.36
C PRO A 27 3.02 -15.90 15.84
N LEU A 28 2.25 -15.26 16.74
CA LEU A 28 1.06 -14.44 16.47
C LEU A 28 1.36 -13.18 15.64
N ARG A 29 2.65 -12.88 15.42
CA ARG A 29 3.09 -11.85 14.48
C ARG A 29 3.49 -12.51 13.18
N LEU A 30 2.92 -12.02 12.07
CA LEU A 30 3.36 -12.33 10.71
C LEU A 30 4.87 -12.06 10.67
N LYS A 31 5.66 -13.14 10.74
CA LYS A 31 7.11 -13.04 10.61
C LYS A 31 7.34 -12.44 9.23
N ASN A 32 7.90 -11.23 9.16
CA ASN A 32 8.28 -10.56 7.92
C ASN A 32 9.33 -11.40 7.19
N ARG A 33 8.88 -12.52 6.61
CA ARG A 33 9.67 -13.39 5.77
C ARG A 33 9.60 -12.80 4.37
N GLU A 34 10.08 -11.57 4.22
CA GLU A 34 10.39 -10.93 2.94
C GLU A 34 11.17 -11.90 2.03
N SER A 35 12.00 -12.76 2.63
CA SER A 35 12.73 -13.82 1.95
C SER A 35 11.84 -14.89 1.29
N LEU A 36 10.69 -15.23 1.86
CA LEU A 36 9.77 -16.23 1.29
C LEU A 36 8.95 -15.68 0.12
N CYS A 37 8.66 -14.37 0.12
CA CYS A 37 7.84 -13.70 -0.90
C CYS A 37 8.69 -12.82 -1.84
N SER A 38 9.97 -13.14 -1.97
CA SER A 38 10.94 -12.29 -2.68
C SER A 38 10.56 -12.05 -4.15
N LYS A 39 9.92 -13.04 -4.81
CA LYS A 39 9.48 -12.92 -6.20
C LYS A 39 8.32 -11.96 -6.36
N GLU A 40 7.33 -12.04 -5.46
CA GLU A 40 6.13 -11.21 -5.45
C GLU A 40 6.50 -9.76 -5.12
N VAL A 41 7.38 -9.56 -4.12
CA VAL A 41 7.88 -8.24 -3.73
C VAL A 41 8.67 -7.58 -4.86
N GLN A 42 9.56 -8.32 -5.54
CA GLN A 42 10.30 -7.79 -6.69
C GLN A 42 9.37 -7.43 -7.86
N THR A 43 8.38 -8.27 -8.15
CA THR A 43 7.41 -8.03 -9.20
C THR A 43 6.57 -6.79 -8.92
N PHE A 44 6.08 -6.66 -7.68
CA PHE A 44 5.34 -5.47 -7.24
C PHE A 44 6.18 -4.20 -7.34
N ASN A 45 7.39 -4.22 -6.80
CA ASN A 45 8.30 -3.08 -6.84
C ASN A 45 8.63 -2.64 -8.27
N LYS A 46 8.82 -3.60 -9.18
CA LYS A 46 9.03 -3.31 -10.60
C LYS A 46 7.80 -2.68 -11.25
N CYS A 47 6.61 -3.22 -10.99
CA CYS A 47 5.34 -2.69 -11.48
C CYS A 47 5.13 -1.25 -11.01
N TYR A 48 5.32 -1.01 -9.70
CA TYR A 48 5.17 0.30 -9.10
C TYR A 48 6.13 1.33 -9.70
N LYS A 49 7.42 1.00 -9.84
CA LYS A 49 8.40 1.88 -10.49
C LYS A 49 8.00 2.23 -11.92
N THR A 50 7.63 1.22 -12.71
CA THR A 50 7.17 1.42 -14.09
C THR A 50 5.97 2.35 -14.16
N PHE A 51 5.00 2.19 -13.26
CA PHE A 51 3.83 3.06 -13.19
C PHE A 51 4.21 4.53 -12.87
N MET A 52 5.10 4.74 -11.90
CA MET A 52 5.56 6.07 -11.54
C MET A 52 6.32 6.74 -12.70
N ASP A 53 7.21 6.00 -13.36
CA ASP A 53 7.99 6.50 -14.50
C ASP A 53 7.08 6.84 -15.69
N THR A 54 6.17 5.94 -16.07
CA THR A 54 5.24 6.15 -17.20
C THR A 54 4.29 7.31 -16.93
N SER A 55 3.79 7.45 -15.70
CA SER A 55 2.94 8.59 -15.30
C SER A 55 3.70 9.92 -15.39
N PHE A 56 4.97 9.93 -14.98
CA PHE A 56 5.81 11.12 -15.06
C PHE A 56 6.14 11.50 -16.51
N GLN A 57 6.50 10.52 -17.34
CA GLN A 57 6.75 10.74 -18.77
C GLN A 57 5.50 11.20 -19.50
N ALA A 58 4.33 10.63 -19.19
CA ALA A 58 3.06 11.08 -19.77
C ALA A 58 2.81 12.58 -19.48
N LYS A 59 3.02 13.02 -18.23
CA LYS A 59 2.91 14.44 -17.84
C LYS A 59 3.91 15.33 -18.58
N LYS A 60 5.15 14.86 -18.80
CA LYS A 60 6.17 15.59 -19.57
C LYS A 60 5.78 15.76 -21.03
N VAL A 61 5.30 14.70 -21.68
CA VAL A 61 4.85 14.75 -23.08
C VAL A 61 3.66 15.70 -23.22
N ASP A 62 2.73 15.67 -22.27
CA ASP A 62 1.57 16.56 -22.25
C ASP A 62 1.96 18.03 -22.01
N SER A 63 2.96 18.29 -21.16
CA SER A 63 3.47 19.65 -20.90
C SER A 63 4.26 20.20 -22.08
N GLN A 64 5.02 19.36 -22.77
CA GLN A 64 5.74 19.69 -24.01
C GLN A 64 4.79 19.92 -25.21
N GLY A 65 3.53 19.51 -25.11
CA GLY A 65 2.53 19.73 -26.16
C GLY A 65 2.77 18.89 -27.43
N ALA A 66 3.51 17.80 -27.32
CA ALA A 66 3.68 16.83 -28.40
C ALA A 66 2.34 16.14 -28.66
N VAL A 67 1.83 16.20 -29.89
CA VAL A 67 0.51 15.67 -30.28
C VAL A 67 0.57 14.15 -30.28
N LYS A 68 -0.18 13.50 -29.39
CA LYS A 68 -0.35 12.05 -29.41
C LYS A 68 -1.38 11.70 -30.50
N PRO A 69 -1.08 10.83 -31.47
CA PRO A 69 -2.08 10.37 -32.43
C PRO A 69 -3.16 9.55 -31.70
N GLY A 70 -4.41 9.96 -31.79
CA GLY A 70 -5.53 9.33 -31.09
C GLY A 70 -6.73 10.25 -30.91
N LYS A 71 -7.77 9.76 -30.24
CA LYS A 71 -9.04 10.49 -30.01
C LYS A 71 -8.95 11.48 -28.83
N ASP A 72 -8.15 11.16 -27.81
CA ASP A 72 -8.09 11.90 -26.55
C ASP A 72 -6.96 12.96 -26.58
N LEU A 73 -7.19 14.03 -27.33
CA LEU A 73 -6.25 15.15 -27.43
C LEU A 73 -6.36 16.06 -26.19
N ASN A 74 -5.22 16.40 -25.60
CA ASN A 74 -5.12 17.41 -24.56
C ASN A 74 -5.54 18.80 -25.10
N TYR A 75 -6.15 19.66 -24.27
CA TYR A 75 -6.63 20.98 -24.67
C TYR A 75 -5.56 21.82 -25.39
N LYS A 76 -4.28 21.70 -25.01
CA LYS A 76 -3.16 22.37 -25.69
C LYS A 76 -2.97 21.88 -27.13
N GLN A 77 -3.09 20.58 -27.36
CA GLN A 77 -2.98 19.96 -28.69
C GLN A 77 -4.19 20.34 -29.55
N LEU A 78 -5.40 20.32 -28.99
CA LEU A 78 -6.62 20.72 -29.67
C LEU A 78 -6.57 22.20 -30.08
N ASN A 79 -6.16 23.09 -29.16
CA ASN A 79 -6.00 24.52 -29.47
C ASN A 79 -4.93 24.76 -30.55
N LYS A 80 -3.84 23.98 -30.56
CA LYS A 80 -2.83 24.06 -31.63
C LYS A 80 -3.41 23.70 -32.99
N TYR A 81 -4.29 22.69 -33.04
CA TYR A 81 -5.00 22.29 -34.26
C TYR A 81 -6.04 23.33 -34.70
N MET A 82 -6.92 23.78 -33.80
CA MET A 82 -7.97 24.75 -34.10
C MET A 82 -7.41 26.10 -34.58
N ARG A 83 -6.26 26.54 -34.05
CA ARG A 83 -5.58 27.76 -34.54
C ARG A 83 -5.08 27.64 -35.98
N ARG A 84 -4.80 26.41 -36.45
CA ARG A 84 -4.37 26.17 -37.84
C ARG A 84 -5.55 26.24 -38.81
N TYR A 85 -6.75 25.93 -38.35
CA TYR A 85 -7.99 25.93 -39.14
C TYR A 85 -9.09 26.70 -38.41
N PRO A 86 -8.99 28.04 -38.33
CA PRO A 86 -10.02 28.85 -37.70
C PRO A 86 -11.32 28.79 -38.49
N ASN A 87 -12.45 28.67 -37.79
CA ASN A 87 -13.76 28.78 -38.41
C ASN A 87 -14.05 30.25 -38.74
N PRO A 88 -14.49 30.57 -39.97
CA PRO A 88 -14.84 31.93 -40.37
C PRO A 88 -16.01 32.51 -39.58
#